data_AF-A0A5N7XHP7-F1
#
_entry.id   AF-A0A5N7XHP7-F1
#
_cell.length_a   1.000
_cell.length_b   1.000
_cell.length_c   1.000
_cell.angle_alpha   90.00
_cell.angle_beta   90.00
_cell.angle_gamma   90.00
#
_symmetry.space_group_name_H-M   'P 1'
#
loop_
_entity.id
_entity.type
_entity.pdbx_description
1 polymer ?
#
loop_
_entity_poly.entity_id
_entity_poly.type
_entity_poly.pdbx_seq_one_letter_code
_entity_poly.pdbx_strand_id
1 'polypeptide(L)' 'MMIVVAAAGGCAQSVSVNFGNPSEVNCKKQGGVLRTEKGTDADRNTCVLPDGSAFEEWVQHARQPPAK' A
#
# COMPACT_ATOMS: atom_id res chain seq x y z
N MET A 1 -9.55 50.17 -17.45
CA MET A 1 -8.43 49.28 -17.81
C MET A 1 -7.69 48.93 -16.53
N MET A 2 -8.07 47.83 -15.89
CA MET A 2 -7.41 47.32 -14.68
C MET A 2 -6.80 45.97 -15.06
N ILE A 3 -5.51 45.86 -14.79
CA ILE A 3 -4.65 44.78 -15.26
C ILE A 3 -5.08 43.50 -14.55
N VAL A 4 -5.44 42.49 -15.35
CA VAL A 4 -5.66 41.13 -14.90
C VAL A 4 -4.28 40.53 -14.60
N VAL A 5 -3.88 40.49 -13.33
CA VAL A 5 -2.70 39.72 -12.94
C VAL A 5 -3.17 38.28 -12.72
N ALA A 6 -3.02 37.47 -13.77
CA ALA A 6 -3.19 36.03 -13.70
C ALA A 6 -2.02 35.43 -12.89
N ALA A 7 -2.17 35.35 -11.57
CA ALA A 7 -1.33 34.50 -10.75
C ALA A 7 -1.78 33.05 -10.97
N ALA A 8 -1.17 32.38 -11.96
CA ALA A 8 -1.21 30.92 -12.10
C ALA A 8 -0.38 30.29 -10.97
N GLY A 9 -0.83 30.47 -9.72
CA GLY A 9 -0.36 29.73 -8.56
C GLY A 9 -0.95 28.34 -8.64
N GLY A 10 -0.36 27.49 -9.47
CA GLY A 10 -0.65 26.06 -9.43
C GLY A 10 -0.30 25.55 -8.05
N CYS A 11 -1.31 25.30 -7.22
CA CYS A 11 -1.15 24.43 -6.06
C CYS A 11 -0.73 23.09 -6.62
N ALA A 12 0.57 22.79 -6.58
CA ALA A 12 1.06 21.43 -6.68
C ALA A 12 0.52 20.70 -5.45
N GLN A 13 -0.72 20.23 -5.54
CA GLN A 13 -1.28 19.26 -4.62
C GLN A 13 -0.38 18.04 -4.80
N SER A 14 0.52 17.82 -3.85
CA SER A 14 1.30 16.61 -3.76
C SER A 14 0.30 15.46 -3.63
N VAL A 15 -0.03 14.84 -4.76
CA VAL A 15 -0.76 13.59 -4.79
C VAL A 15 0.17 12.58 -4.14
N SER A 16 -0.05 12.35 -2.85
CA SER A 16 0.54 11.24 -2.11
C SER A 16 -0.12 9.97 -2.65
N VAL A 17 0.41 9.47 -3.77
CA VAL A 17 0.09 8.12 -4.24
C VAL A 17 0.61 7.16 -3.18
N ASN A 18 -0.27 6.73 -2.29
CA ASN A 18 0.04 5.71 -1.31
C ASN A 18 0.12 4.38 -2.07
N PHE A 19 1.29 4.07 -2.60
CA PHE A 19 1.66 2.71 -3.00
C PHE A 19 1.79 1.88 -1.72
N GLY A 20 0.65 1.58 -1.08
CA GLY A 20 0.61 0.56 -0.03
C GLY A 20 1.20 -0.73 -0.57
N ASN A 21 1.82 -1.53 0.29
CA ASN A 21 2.46 -2.77 -0.15
C ASN A 21 1.41 -3.63 -0.91
N PRO A 22 1.68 -4.07 -2.17
CA PRO A 22 0.74 -4.87 -2.96
C PRO A 22 0.22 -6.10 -2.22
N SER A 23 1.04 -6.67 -1.34
CA SER A 23 0.70 -7.79 -0.48
C SER A 23 -0.31 -7.40 0.61
N GLU A 24 -0.21 -6.19 1.18
CA GLU A 24 -1.22 -5.69 2.12
C GLU A 24 -2.57 -5.49 1.46
N VAL A 25 -2.56 -4.88 0.26
CA VAL A 25 -3.77 -4.67 -0.52
C VAL A 25 -4.44 -6.01 -0.84
N ASN A 26 -3.66 -7.03 -1.18
CA ASN A 26 -4.19 -8.36 -1.44
C ASN A 26 -4.73 -9.05 -0.17
N CYS A 27 -4.03 -8.91 0.97
CA CYS A 27 -4.51 -9.44 2.24
C CYS A 27 -5.92 -8.92 2.58
N LYS A 28 -6.10 -7.59 2.50
CA LYS A 28 -7.38 -6.92 2.75
C LYS A 28 -8.46 -7.36 1.76
N LYS A 29 -8.12 -7.51 0.46
CA LYS A 29 -9.05 -7.99 -0.57
C LYS A 29 -9.58 -9.40 -0.31
N GLN A 30 -8.78 -10.26 0.31
CA GLN A 30 -9.17 -11.62 0.68
C GLN A 30 -9.91 -11.69 2.03
N GLY A 31 -10.18 -10.55 2.67
CA GLY A 31 -10.79 -10.49 4.00
C GLY A 31 -9.83 -10.83 5.13
N GLY A 32 -8.52 -10.87 4.85
CA GLY A 32 -7.49 -11.12 5.83
C GLY A 32 -7.15 -9.90 6.68
N VAL A 33 -6.50 -10.18 7.81
CA VAL A 33 -5.98 -9.18 8.74
C VAL A 33 -4.47 -9.23 8.74
N LEU A 34 -3.82 -8.06 8.61
CA LEU A 34 -2.38 -7.96 8.80
C LEU A 34 -1.99 -8.01 10.26
N ARG A 35 -0.96 -8.80 10.55
CA ARG A 35 -0.25 -8.86 11.82
C ARG A 35 1.20 -8.47 11.55
N THR A 36 1.65 -7.41 12.21
CA THR A 36 3.05 -7.02 12.22
C THR A 36 3.70 -7.58 13.48
N GLU A 37 4.68 -8.43 13.31
CA GLU A 37 5.52 -8.98 14.37
C GLU A 37 6.83 -8.21 14.37
N LYS A 38 7.16 -7.55 15.50
CA LYS A 38 8.44 -6.84 15.61
C LYS A 38 9.59 -7.83 15.67
N GLY A 39 10.48 -7.77 14.70
CA GLY A 39 11.71 -8.55 14.68
C GLY A 39 12.88 -7.77 15.27
N THR A 40 13.96 -8.47 15.61
CA THR A 40 15.24 -7.86 16.00
C THR A 40 15.92 -7.14 14.83
N ASP A 41 15.75 -7.63 13.61
CA ASP A 41 16.39 -7.08 12.40
C ASP A 41 15.40 -6.29 11.53
N ALA A 42 14.21 -6.85 11.31
CA ALA A 42 13.13 -6.21 10.56
C ALA A 42 11.77 -6.67 11.07
N ASP A 43 10.78 -5.78 10.98
CA ASP A 43 9.39 -6.13 11.24
C ASP A 43 8.88 -7.11 10.16
N ARG A 44 8.15 -8.12 10.60
CA ARG A 44 7.57 -9.16 9.75
C ARG A 44 6.08 -8.93 9.64
N ASN A 45 5.58 -8.79 8.42
CA ASN A 45 4.17 -8.66 8.15
C ASN A 45 3.59 -10.01 7.71
N THR A 46 2.60 -10.51 8.44
CA THR A 46 1.89 -11.76 8.16
C THR A 46 0.41 -11.47 7.92
N CYS A 47 -0.12 -11.90 6.78
CA CYS A 47 -1.55 -11.88 6.52
C CYS A 47 -2.19 -13.13 7.12
N VAL A 48 -3.26 -12.98 7.89
CA VAL A 48 -4.06 -14.08 8.43
C VAL A 48 -5.45 -14.02 7.80
N LEU A 49 -5.84 -15.07 7.10
CA LEU A 49 -7.15 -15.19 6.44
C LEU A 49 -8.22 -15.72 7.41
N PRO A 50 -9.52 -15.51 7.10
CA PRO A 50 -10.62 -15.98 7.96
C PRO A 50 -10.70 -17.51 8.13
N ASP A 51 -10.14 -18.27 7.19
CA ASP A 51 -10.05 -19.73 7.25
C ASP A 51 -8.90 -20.23 8.16
N GLY A 52 -8.14 -19.30 8.75
CA GLY A 52 -6.99 -19.58 9.61
C GLY A 52 -5.68 -19.78 8.86
N SER A 53 -5.68 -19.75 7.53
CA SER A 53 -4.45 -19.79 6.75
C SER A 53 -3.68 -18.46 6.88
N ALA A 54 -2.35 -18.53 6.83
CA ALA A 54 -1.51 -17.35 6.96
C ALA A 54 -0.31 -17.40 6.01
N PHE A 55 0.09 -16.23 5.51
CA PHE A 55 1.26 -16.07 4.65
C PHE A 55 1.99 -14.76 4.95
N GLU A 56 3.31 -14.79 4.81
CA GLU A 56 4.13 -13.60 4.99
C GLU A 56 4.04 -12.68 3.76
N GLU A 57 4.00 -11.38 4.01
CA GLU A 57 3.87 -10.31 3.02
C GLU A 57 4.96 -10.37 1.93
N TRP A 58 6.19 -10.73 2.31
CA TRP A 58 7.33 -10.83 1.40
C TRP A 58 7.27 -12.05 0.48
N VAL A 59 6.56 -13.12 0.88
CA VAL A 59 6.35 -14.32 0.04
C VAL A 59 5.32 -14.04 -1.06
N GLN A 60 4.39 -13.12 -0.82
CA GLN A 60 3.34 -12.78 -1.78
C GLN A 60 3.88 -11.99 -2.98
N HIS A 61 4.92 -11.16 -2.82
CA HIS A 61 5.53 -10.41 -3.94
C HIS A 61 5.99 -11.36 -5.07
N ALA A 62 6.60 -12.49 -4.71
CA ALA A 62 7.05 -13.50 -5.67
C ALA A 62 5.91 -14.29 -6.35
N ARG A 63 4.68 -14.23 -5.82
CA ARG A 63 3.52 -14.99 -6.31
C ARG A 63 2.52 -14.15 -7.08
N GLN A 64 2.72 -12.84 -7.23
CA GLN A 64 1.79 -12.02 -7.99
C GLN A 64 2.05 -12.20 -9.50
N PRO A 65 1.05 -12.58 -10.31
CA PRO A 65 1.18 -12.50 -11.76
C PRO A 65 1.41 -11.03 -12.15
N PRO A 66 2.11 -10.76 -13.26
CA PRO A 66 2.38 -9.40 -13.70
C PRO A 66 1.06 -8.62 -13.81
N ALA A 67 1.03 -7.42 -13.24
CA ALA A 67 -0.09 -6.51 -13.39
C ALA A 67 -0.32 -6.28 -14.89
N LYS A 68 -1.56 -6.52 -15.34
CA LYS A 68 -1.99 -6.34 -16.73
C LYS A 68 -2.14 -4.87 -17.07
#